data_AF-A0AA47FDS3-F1
#
_entry.id   AF-A0AA47FDS3-F1
#
_cell.length_a   1.000
_cell.length_b   1.000
_cell.length_c   1.000
_cell.angle_alpha   90.00
_cell.angle_beta   90.00
_cell.angle_gamma   90.00
#
_symmetry.space_group_name_H-M   'P 1'
#
loop_
_entity.id
_entity.type
_entity.pdbx_description
1 polymer ?
#
loop_
_entity_poly.entity_id
_entity_poly.type
_entity_poly.pdbx_seq_one_letter_code
_entity_poly.pdbx_strand_id
1 'polypeptide(L)'
;MSDSSYLAMRETTEDINKLKANFPLMDSIYPLPVDTIKILDIPAVDLSVYGIGAHTWKERIYKPYSYHTLPKVIRSFIEHLTK
;
A
#
# COMPACT_ATOMS: atom_id res chain seq x y z
N MET A 1 -1.63 -2.67 6.41
CA MET A 1 -1.60 -1.22 6.11
C MET A 1 -0.32 -0.99 5.35
N SER A 2 -0.40 -0.65 4.07
CA SER A 2 0.77 -0.37 3.23
C SER A 2 0.56 0.92 2.46
N ASP A 3 1.66 1.63 2.22
CA ASP A 3 1.70 2.85 1.41
C ASP A 3 1.89 2.52 -0.08
N SER A 4 1.32 1.41 -0.54
CA SER A 4 1.49 0.92 -1.92
C SER A 4 0.94 1.89 -2.97
N SER A 5 0.04 2.79 -2.59
CA SER A 5 -0.43 3.89 -3.45
C SER A 5 0.66 4.87 -3.87
N TYR A 6 1.80 4.91 -3.15
CA TYR A 6 2.97 5.69 -3.54
C TYR A 6 3.84 4.98 -4.59
N LEU A 7 3.61 3.69 -4.84
CA LEU A 7 4.37 2.90 -5.81
C LEU A 7 3.70 2.92 -7.19
N ALA A 8 2.37 2.92 -7.21
CA ALA A 8 1.56 3.03 -8.42
C ALA A 8 0.28 3.82 -8.10
N MET A 9 -0.04 4.76 -8.98
CA MET A 9 -1.21 5.62 -8.86
C MET A 9 -1.98 5.59 -10.19
N ARG A 10 -3.20 5.05 -10.16
CA ARG A 10 -4.02 4.76 -11.36
C ARG A 10 -5.28 5.63 -11.44
N GLU A 11 -5.35 6.61 -10.55
CA GLU A 11 -6.39 7.60 -10.44
C GLU A 11 -6.42 8.51 -11.68
N THR A 12 -7.64 8.90 -12.07
CA THR A 12 -7.83 9.80 -13.20
C THR A 12 -7.27 11.20 -12.88
N THR A 13 -7.05 12.01 -13.90
CA THR A 13 -6.65 13.42 -13.70
C THR A 13 -7.67 14.19 -12.85
N GLU A 14 -8.96 13.87 -12.98
CA GLU A 14 -10.02 14.48 -12.17
C GLU A 14 -9.89 14.12 -10.68
N ASP A 15 -9.61 12.86 -10.37
CA ASP A 15 -9.41 12.40 -8.98
C ASP A 15 -8.20 13.07 -8.33
N ILE A 16 -7.10 13.22 -9.07
CA ILE A 16 -5.90 13.94 -8.61
C ILE A 16 -6.20 15.42 -8.36
N ASN A 17 -6.97 16.06 -9.23
CA ASN A 17 -7.36 17.46 -9.02
C ASN A 17 -8.23 17.61 -7.77
N LYS A 18 -9.15 16.66 -7.52
CA LYS A 18 -9.94 16.61 -6.28
C LYS A 18 -9.05 16.41 -5.06
N LEU A 19 -8.06 15.52 -5.12
CA LEU A 19 -7.07 15.31 -4.04
C LEU A 19 -6.33 16.61 -3.73
N LYS A 20 -5.75 17.27 -4.74
CA LYS A 20 -5.02 18.54 -4.59
C LYS A 20 -5.91 19.63 -3.99
N ALA A 21 -7.15 19.76 -4.47
CA ALA A 21 -8.10 20.75 -3.96
C ALA A 21 -8.48 20.53 -2.48
N ASN A 22 -8.43 19.28 -2.00
CA ASN A 22 -8.76 18.92 -0.63
C ASN A 22 -7.54 18.70 0.28
N PHE A 23 -6.32 18.96 -0.22
CA PHE A 23 -5.09 18.86 0.57
C PHE A 23 -4.41 20.23 0.66
N PRO A 24 -4.89 21.12 1.56
CA PRO A 24 -4.26 22.42 1.76
C PRO A 24 -2.77 22.27 2.09
N LEU A 25 -1.95 23.15 1.53
CA LEU A 25 -0.49 23.17 1.71
C LEU A 25 0.27 21.96 1.16
N MET A 26 -0.36 21.09 0.36
CA MET A 26 0.31 19.94 -0.27
C MET A 26 1.65 20.35 -0.92
N ASP A 27 1.69 21.44 -1.67
CA ASP A 27 2.92 21.91 -2.34
C ASP A 27 4.05 22.37 -1.38
N SER A 28 3.75 22.56 -0.08
CA SER A 28 4.69 23.08 0.92
C SER A 28 5.07 22.06 2.00
N ILE A 29 4.07 21.42 2.63
CA ILE A 29 4.31 20.51 3.76
C ILE A 29 4.42 19.04 3.34
N TYR A 30 3.84 18.68 2.19
CA TYR A 30 3.84 17.30 1.71
C TYR A 30 3.75 17.24 0.18
N PRO A 31 4.81 17.70 -0.53
CA PRO A 31 4.79 17.78 -1.99
C PRO A 31 4.80 16.36 -2.59
N LEU A 32 3.61 15.83 -2.88
CA LEU A 32 3.45 14.48 -3.42
C LEU A 32 3.87 14.46 -4.91
N PRO A 33 4.84 13.62 -5.30
CA PRO A 33 5.35 13.57 -6.68
C PRO A 33 4.42 12.73 -7.58
N VAL A 34 3.17 13.17 -7.74
CA VAL A 34 2.10 12.50 -8.50
C VAL A 34 2.56 12.00 -9.87
N ASP A 35 3.20 12.87 -10.65
CA ASP A 35 3.61 12.54 -12.02
C ASP A 35 4.72 11.48 -12.04
N THR A 36 5.64 11.54 -11.08
CA THR A 36 6.71 10.52 -10.95
C THR A 36 6.13 9.17 -10.59
N ILE A 37 5.18 9.12 -9.65
CA ILE A 37 4.51 7.88 -9.24
C ILE A 37 3.77 7.25 -10.44
N LYS A 38 3.08 8.08 -11.23
CA LYS A 38 2.39 7.63 -12.46
C LYS A 38 3.34 7.12 -13.53
N ILE A 39 4.49 7.75 -13.71
CA ILE A 39 5.50 7.31 -14.69
C ILE A 39 6.14 5.98 -14.27
N LEU A 40 6.42 5.82 -12.98
CA LEU A 40 7.06 4.60 -12.47
C LEU A 40 6.10 3.39 -12.50
N ASP A 41 4.83 3.59 -12.15
CA ASP A 41 3.76 2.57 -12.11
C ASP A 41 4.25 1.20 -11.61
N ILE A 42 4.93 1.19 -10.45
CA ILE A 42 5.61 0.00 -9.95
C ILE A 42 4.55 -1.00 -9.48
N PRO A 43 4.49 -2.21 -10.07
CA PRO A 43 3.55 -3.22 -9.62
C PRO A 43 3.87 -3.63 -8.18
N ALA A 44 2.88 -3.49 -7.31
CA ALA A 44 2.99 -3.82 -5.89
C ALA A 44 1.93 -4.84 -5.48
N VAL A 45 2.34 -5.80 -4.65
CA VAL A 45 1.46 -6.79 -4.01
C VAL A 45 1.75 -6.78 -2.52
N ASP A 46 0.72 -6.59 -1.71
CA ASP A 46 0.81 -6.59 -0.23
C ASP A 46 0.36 -7.95 0.33
N LEU A 47 1.32 -8.74 0.82
CA LEU A 47 1.07 -10.01 1.52
C LEU A 47 1.12 -9.77 3.03
N SER A 48 -0.03 -9.39 3.59
CA SER A 48 -0.14 -8.93 4.97
C SER A 48 -0.81 -9.95 5.91
N VAL A 49 -0.65 -9.70 7.21
CA VAL A 49 -1.32 -10.45 8.28
C VAL A 49 -2.83 -10.23 8.29
N TYR A 50 -3.58 -11.20 8.80
CA TYR A 50 -4.99 -11.03 9.09
C TYR A 50 -5.17 -10.40 10.48
N GLY A 51 -5.48 -9.11 10.51
CA GLY A 51 -5.62 -8.33 11.74
C GLY A 51 -6.77 -7.34 11.68
N ILE A 52 -7.12 -6.80 12.85
CA ILE A 52 -8.20 -5.82 13.03
C ILE A 52 -7.79 -4.75 14.04
N GLY A 53 -8.27 -3.52 13.80
CA GLY A 53 -8.00 -2.38 14.67
C GLY A 53 -6.59 -1.81 14.56
N ALA A 54 -5.97 -1.85 13.37
CA ALA A 54 -4.67 -1.23 13.14
C ALA A 54 -4.66 0.25 13.56
N HIS A 55 -3.58 0.69 14.20
CA HIS A 55 -3.44 2.03 14.80
C HIS A 55 -4.46 2.36 15.88
N THR A 56 -4.95 1.33 16.58
CA THR A 56 -5.80 1.50 17.76
C THR A 56 -5.26 0.65 18.91
N TRP A 57 -5.64 0.96 20.14
CA TRP A 57 -5.26 0.13 21.30
C TRP A 57 -5.85 -1.29 21.26
N LYS A 58 -6.85 -1.54 20.39
CA LYS A 58 -7.46 -2.86 20.16
C LYS A 58 -6.78 -3.64 19.03
N GLU A 59 -5.65 -3.16 18.52
CA GLU A 59 -4.89 -3.80 17.46
C GLU A 59 -4.55 -5.24 17.85
N ARG A 60 -4.94 -6.18 16.98
CA ARG A 60 -4.70 -7.61 17.19
C ARG A 60 -4.69 -8.35 15.87
N ILE A 61 -3.95 -9.45 15.84
CA ILE A 61 -3.80 -10.31 14.67
C ILE A 61 -4.26 -11.73 14.98
N TYR A 62 -4.71 -12.44 13.94
CA TYR A 62 -5.00 -13.85 14.01
C TYR A 62 -3.70 -14.67 13.87
N LYS A 63 -3.18 -15.14 15.01
CA LYS A 63 -1.89 -15.85 15.11
C LYS A 63 -1.80 -17.10 14.21
N PRO A 64 -2.82 -17.98 14.12
CA PRO A 64 -2.70 -19.18 13.30
C PRO A 64 -2.41 -18.88 11.84
N TYR A 65 -3.10 -17.89 11.25
CA TYR A 65 -2.80 -17.45 9.89
C TYR A 65 -1.42 -16.77 9.82
N SER A 66 -1.15 -15.82 10.70
CA SER A 66 0.02 -14.94 10.61
C SER A 66 1.34 -15.68 10.84
N TYR A 67 1.37 -16.67 11.73
CA TYR A 67 2.59 -17.38 12.12
C TYR A 67 2.78 -18.73 11.43
N HIS A 68 1.74 -19.28 10.79
CA HIS A 68 1.83 -20.60 10.17
C HIS A 68 1.46 -20.61 8.68
N THR A 69 0.46 -19.84 8.26
CA THR A 69 -0.02 -19.82 6.87
C THR A 69 0.74 -18.79 6.05
N LEU A 70 0.73 -17.52 6.47
CA LEU A 70 1.33 -16.41 5.72
C LEU A 70 2.81 -16.63 5.37
N PRO A 71 3.69 -17.13 6.27
CA PRO A 71 5.09 -17.37 5.91
C PRO A 71 5.27 -18.38 4.78
N LYS A 72 4.38 -19.38 4.68
CA LYS A 72 4.40 -20.37 3.59
C LYS A 72 3.92 -19.75 2.27
N VAL A 73 2.88 -18.91 2.34
CA VAL A 73 2.37 -18.17 1.18
C VAL A 73 3.44 -17.24 0.63
N ILE A 74 4.13 -16.47 1.47
CA ILE A 74 5.21 -15.56 1.05
C ILE A 74 6.32 -16.35 0.35
N ARG A 75 6.78 -17.47 0.92
CA ARG A 75 7.82 -18.32 0.30
C ARG A 75 7.37 -18.86 -1.06
N SER A 76 6.19 -19.45 -1.12
CA SER A 76 5.61 -19.98 -2.36
C SER A 76 5.47 -18.90 -3.44
N PHE A 77 5.05 -17.70 -3.05
CA PHE A 77 4.92 -16.56 -3.97
C PHE A 77 6.27 -16.15 -4.55
N ILE A 78 7.31 -16.00 -3.70
CA ILE A 78 8.67 -15.66 -4.16
C ILE A 78 9.23 -16.77 -5.06
N GLU A 79 9.04 -18.04 -4.71
CA GLU A 79 9.45 -19.18 -5.54
C GLU A 79 8.72 -19.22 -6.89
N HIS A 80 7.48 -18.75 -6.94
CA HIS A 80 6.72 -18.65 -8.19
C HIS A 80 7.19 -17.50 -9.08
N LEU A 81 7.59 -16.37 -8.50
CA LEU A 81 8.10 -15.21 -9.24
C LEU A 81 9.52 -15.37 -9.79
N THR A 82 10.31 -16.26 -9.20
CA THR A 82 11.71 -16.49 -9.56
C THR A 82 11.91 -17.66 -10.52
N LYS A 83 10.83 -18.34 -10.91
CA LYS A 83 10.80 -19.32 -12.00
C LYS A 83 10.54 -18.63 -13.33
#